data_AF-A0A7L0LP39-F1
#
_entry.id   AF-A0A7L0LP39-F1
#
_cell.length_a   1.000
_cell.length_b   1.000
_cell.length_c   1.000
_cell.angle_alpha   90.00
_cell.angle_beta   90.00
_cell.angle_gamma   90.00
#
_symmetry.space_group_name_H-M   'P 1'
#
loop_
_entity.id
_entity.type
_entity.pdbx_description
1 polymer ?
#
loop_
_entity_poly.entity_id
_entity_poly.type
_entity_poly.pdbx_seq_one_letter_code
_entity_poly.pdbx_strand_id
1 'polypeptide(L)'
;VGGKMDENRFVAVTSSNPPQLHNLYPRKGRIIPGPPPDVVVWDPEATKTISASTQVQGGDITPPENMRCHGVPLVTISRGRVVYENGVFMCAEGTGPPPPLRSFPDIAYKKLV
;
A
#
# COMPACT_ATOMS: atom_id res chain seq x y z
N VAL A 1 -2.54 -15.61 12.96
CA VAL A 1 -1.82 -15.28 11.70
C VAL A 1 -1.65 -16.57 10.89
N GLY A 2 -1.94 -16.56 9.58
CA GLY A 2 -2.00 -17.80 8.77
C GLY A 2 -0.67 -18.52 8.52
N GLY A 3 0.47 -17.94 8.94
CA GLY A 3 1.80 -18.58 8.91
C GLY A 3 2.38 -18.87 7.52
N LYS A 4 1.70 -18.48 6.44
CA LYS A 4 2.11 -18.78 5.04
C LYS A 4 3.29 -17.94 4.55
N MET A 5 3.53 -16.77 5.16
CA MET A 5 4.61 -15.86 4.82
C MET A 5 4.96 -14.98 6.03
N ASP A 6 6.19 -14.48 6.05
CA ASP A 6 6.64 -13.46 7.01
C ASP A 6 6.24 -12.04 6.57
N GLU A 7 6.48 -11.06 7.44
CA GLU A 7 6.20 -9.65 7.21
C GLU A 7 7.01 -9.05 6.05
N ASN A 8 8.26 -9.48 5.85
CA ASN A 8 9.09 -8.99 4.76
C ASN A 8 8.55 -9.47 3.40
N ARG A 9 8.06 -10.71 3.32
CA ARG A 9 7.42 -11.25 2.14
C ARG A 9 6.07 -10.60 1.89
N PHE A 10 5.32 -10.25 2.94
CA PHE A 10 4.10 -9.44 2.84
C PHE A 10 4.41 -8.08 2.18
N VAL A 11 5.45 -7.37 2.65
CA VAL A 11 5.91 -6.11 2.02
C VAL A 11 6.32 -6.34 0.57
N ALA A 12 7.03 -7.44 0.27
CA ALA A 12 7.49 -7.73 -1.08
C ALA A 12 6.33 -7.89 -2.07
N VAL A 13 5.29 -8.64 -1.71
CA VAL A 13 4.16 -8.91 -2.62
C VAL A 13 3.18 -7.75 -2.73
N THR A 14 3.07 -6.90 -1.70
CA THR A 14 2.14 -5.77 -1.69
C THR A 14 2.76 -4.47 -2.22
N SER A 15 4.07 -4.27 -2.04
CA SER A 15 4.67 -2.94 -2.26
C SER A 15 6.05 -2.93 -2.89
N SER A 16 6.92 -3.94 -2.72
CA SER A 16 8.28 -3.88 -3.33
C SER A 16 8.35 -4.46 -4.74
N ASN A 17 7.61 -5.54 -5.04
CA ASN A 17 7.63 -6.17 -6.36
C ASN A 17 6.89 -5.37 -7.43
N PRO A 18 5.68 -4.81 -7.17
CA PRO A 18 4.97 -4.05 -8.20
C PRO A 18 5.76 -2.84 -8.74
N PRO A 19 6.39 -1.98 -7.90
CA PRO A 19 7.23 -0.90 -8.39
C PRO A 19 8.44 -1.33 -9.20
N GLN A 20 9.00 -2.53 -9.00
CA GLN A 20 10.10 -3.03 -9.84
C GLN A 20 9.61 -3.27 -11.27
N LEU A 21 8.42 -3.85 -11.44
CA LEU A 21 7.80 -4.05 -12.75
C LEU A 21 7.43 -2.72 -13.43
N HIS A 22 7.08 -1.70 -12.64
CA HIS A 22 6.71 -0.38 -13.15
C HIS A 22 7.88 0.61 -13.23
N ASN A 23 9.14 0.19 -13.06
CA ASN A 23 10.31 1.08 -13.08
C ASN A 23 10.25 2.23 -12.06
N LEU A 24 9.59 1.97 -10.93
CA LEU A 24 9.43 2.91 -9.81
C LEU A 24 10.27 2.53 -8.59
N TYR A 25 10.91 1.37 -8.56
CA TYR A 25 11.81 0.96 -7.49
C TYR A 25 13.21 1.61 -7.66
N PRO A 26 13.89 2.07 -6.59
CA PRO A 26 13.48 2.07 -5.18
C PRO A 26 12.71 3.33 -4.74
N ARG A 27 12.30 4.20 -5.68
CA ARG A 27 11.53 5.43 -5.37
C ARG A 27 10.18 5.14 -4.71
N LYS A 28 9.57 3.99 -5.01
CA LYS A 28 8.38 3.43 -4.35
C LYS A 28 8.70 2.00 -3.89
N GLY A 29 8.01 1.55 -2.83
CA GLY A 29 8.12 0.17 -2.37
C GLY A 29 9.32 -0.15 -1.50
N ARG A 30 10.05 0.86 -1.02
CA ARG A 30 11.17 0.72 -0.07
C ARG A 30 11.30 1.97 0.80
N ILE A 31 11.58 1.79 2.09
CA ILE A 31 11.91 2.89 3.01
C ILE A 31 13.42 3.10 2.96
N ILE A 32 13.86 4.17 2.31
CA ILE A 32 15.25 4.63 2.22
C ILE A 32 15.27 6.17 2.13
N PRO A 33 16.39 6.84 2.48
CA PRO A 33 16.54 8.27 2.24
C PRO A 33 16.32 8.65 0.76
N GLY A 34 15.70 9.81 0.51
CA GLY A 34 15.52 10.37 -0.83
C GLY A 34 14.16 11.04 -1.04
N PRO A 35 13.34 10.58 -2.01
CA PRO A 35 12.10 11.24 -2.43
C PRO A 35 11.03 11.26 -1.31
N PRO A 36 10.00 12.12 -1.43
CA PRO A 36 8.92 12.19 -0.44
C PRO A 36 8.30 10.82 -0.17
N PRO A 37 8.15 10.43 1.11
CA PRO A 37 7.78 9.07 1.48
C PRO A 37 6.30 8.78 1.21
N ASP A 38 6.03 7.60 0.67
CA ASP A 38 4.74 6.93 0.82
C ASP A 38 4.94 5.81 1.85
N VAL A 39 4.32 5.94 3.01
CA VAL A 39 4.56 5.08 4.18
C VAL A 39 3.24 4.80 4.87
N VAL A 40 3.09 3.58 5.38
CA VAL A 40 1.97 3.19 6.24
C VAL A 40 2.53 2.80 7.60
N VAL A 41 1.99 3.38 8.66
CA VAL A 41 2.19 2.89 10.03
C VAL A 41 1.14 1.80 10.26
N TRP A 42 1.62 0.57 10.40
CA TRP A 42 0.79 -0.62 10.46
C TRP A 42 0.80 -1.20 11.87
N ASP A 43 -0.38 -1.42 12.45
CA ASP A 43 -0.54 -2.08 13.73
C ASP A 43 -0.90 -3.56 13.50
N PRO A 44 0.03 -4.50 13.75
CA PRO A 44 -0.20 -5.93 13.55
C PRO A 44 -1.12 -6.57 14.60
N GLU A 45 -1.31 -5.93 15.76
CA GLU A 45 -2.11 -6.44 16.87
C GLU A 45 -3.56 -5.96 16.81
N ALA A 46 -3.78 -4.77 16.22
CA ALA A 46 -5.11 -4.25 15.96
C ALA A 46 -5.95 -5.23 15.12
N THR A 47 -7.25 -5.29 15.45
CA THR A 47 -8.22 -6.07 14.70
C THR A 47 -9.38 -5.23 14.21
N LYS A 48 -9.80 -5.49 12.98
CA LYS A 48 -11.01 -4.90 12.40
C LYS A 48 -11.85 -6.00 11.77
N THR A 49 -13.16 -5.98 12.01
CA THR A 49 -14.11 -6.80 11.25
C THR A 49 -14.50 -6.05 10.00
N ILE A 50 -14.33 -6.67 8.84
CA ILE A 50 -14.74 -6.07 7.57
C ILE A 50 -16.27 -6.08 7.48
N SER A 51 -16.85 -4.93 7.13
CA SER A 51 -18.27 -4.81 6.84
C SER A 51 -18.53 -3.77 5.76
N ALA A 52 -19.45 -4.06 4.85
CA ALA A 52 -19.94 -3.13 3.83
C ALA A 52 -20.51 -1.84 4.45
N SER A 53 -21.09 -1.92 5.65
CA SER A 53 -21.60 -0.75 6.37
C SER A 53 -20.51 0.26 6.79
N THR A 54 -19.25 -0.17 6.86
CA THR A 54 -18.12 0.65 7.32
C THR A 54 -17.07 0.90 6.24
N GLN A 55 -17.27 0.37 5.04
CA GLN A 55 -16.32 0.49 3.95
C GLN A 55 -16.44 1.86 3.28
N VAL A 56 -15.30 2.41 2.85
CA VAL A 56 -15.26 3.66 2.08
C VAL A 56 -15.19 3.42 0.57
N GLN A 57 -14.93 2.17 0.16
CA GLN A 57 -14.99 1.75 -1.24
C GLN A 57 -16.44 1.64 -1.70
N GLY A 58 -16.68 1.80 -3.01
CA GLY A 58 -18.03 1.70 -3.56
C GLY A 58 -18.63 0.30 -3.49
N GLY A 59 -19.96 0.23 -3.54
CA GLY A 59 -20.75 -1.00 -3.55
C GLY A 59 -21.45 -1.28 -2.22
N ASP A 60 -22.61 -1.92 -2.31
CA ASP A 60 -23.48 -2.18 -1.15
C ASP A 60 -23.14 -3.49 -0.42
N ILE A 61 -22.27 -4.31 -1.02
CA ILE A 61 -21.81 -5.60 -0.48
C ILE A 61 -20.29 -5.69 -0.55
N THR A 62 -19.69 -6.51 0.31
CA THR A 62 -18.25 -6.83 0.26
C THR A 62 -18.04 -8.34 0.39
N PRO A 63 -17.26 -8.99 -0.49
CA PRO A 63 -17.04 -10.43 -0.41
C PRO A 63 -16.50 -10.94 0.94
N PRO A 64 -15.58 -10.22 1.64
CA PRO A 64 -15.10 -10.62 2.96
C PRO A 64 -15.95 -10.07 4.12
N GLU A 65 -17.28 -9.96 3.98
CA GLU A 65 -18.18 -9.51 5.06
C GLU A 65 -18.00 -10.38 6.33
N ASN A 66 -18.00 -9.74 7.50
CA ASN A 66 -17.78 -10.35 8.81
C ASN A 66 -16.41 -11.02 9.03
N MET A 67 -15.46 -10.86 8.10
CA MET A 67 -14.11 -11.37 8.29
C MET A 67 -13.36 -10.53 9.32
N ARG A 68 -12.89 -11.18 10.39
CA ARG A 68 -11.98 -10.54 11.37
C ARG A 68 -10.56 -10.53 10.81
N CYS A 69 -10.04 -9.35 10.55
CA CYS A 69 -8.66 -9.15 10.09
C CYS A 69 -7.78 -8.65 11.23
N HIS A 70 -6.55 -9.16 11.26
CA HIS A 70 -5.45 -8.64 12.07
C HIS A 70 -4.54 -7.83 11.17
N GLY A 71 -3.98 -6.74 11.69
CA GLY A 71 -3.22 -5.80 10.87
C GLY A 71 -4.12 -4.68 10.34
N VAL A 72 -3.97 -3.48 10.87
CA VAL A 72 -4.74 -2.30 10.47
C VAL A 72 -3.81 -1.12 10.23
N PRO A 73 -4.00 -0.34 9.16
CA PRO A 73 -3.26 0.92 8.98
C PRO A 73 -3.74 1.94 10.01
N LEU A 74 -2.85 2.41 10.88
CA LEU A 74 -3.14 3.50 11.83
C LEU A 74 -2.96 4.87 11.18
N VAL A 75 -1.87 5.00 10.41
CA VAL A 75 -1.51 6.24 9.71
C VAL A 75 -1.10 5.90 8.29
N THR A 76 -1.63 6.63 7.32
CA THR A 76 -1.16 6.59 5.92
C THR A 76 -0.55 7.93 5.56
N ILE A 77 0.70 7.89 5.11
CA ILE A 77 1.46 9.03 4.61
C ILE A 77 1.60 8.85 3.11
N SER A 78 1.18 9.85 2.33
CA SER A 78 1.33 9.89 0.89
C SER A 78 2.10 11.14 0.50
N ARG A 79 3.20 10.97 -0.25
CA ARG A 79 4.10 12.06 -0.70
C ARG A 79 4.55 12.97 0.45
N GLY A 80 4.83 12.41 1.62
CA GLY A 80 5.26 13.13 2.82
C GLY A 80 4.17 13.87 3.58
N ARG A 81 2.88 13.64 3.27
CA ARG A 81 1.74 14.22 4.00
C ARG A 81 0.90 13.12 4.62
N VAL A 82 0.49 13.32 5.87
CA VAL A 82 -0.51 12.45 6.51
C VAL A 82 -1.84 12.65 5.79
N VAL A 83 -2.39 11.58 5.21
CA VAL A 83 -3.67 11.60 4.50
C VAL A 83 -4.76 10.79 5.20
N TYR A 84 -4.36 9.96 6.16
CA TYR A 84 -5.27 9.19 7.00
C TYR A 84 -4.63 8.98 8.35
N GLU A 85 -5.35 9.26 9.42
CA GLU A 85 -4.92 9.07 10.80
C GLU A 85 -6.14 8.88 11.71
N ASN A 86 -6.08 7.93 12.65
CA ASN A 86 -7.12 7.71 13.66
C ASN A 86 -8.54 7.55 13.09
N GLY A 87 -8.69 6.89 11.94
CA GLY A 87 -10.00 6.70 11.30
C GLY A 87 -10.46 7.84 10.41
N VAL A 88 -9.73 8.96 10.37
CA VAL A 88 -10.13 10.17 9.64
C VAL A 88 -9.28 10.33 8.38
N PHE A 89 -9.95 10.49 7.25
CA PHE A 89 -9.30 10.80 5.96
C PHE A 89 -9.21 12.31 5.75
N MET A 90 -8.04 12.80 5.35
CA MET A 90 -7.74 14.21 5.18
C MET A 90 -6.86 14.41 3.96
N CYS A 91 -7.45 14.57 2.77
CA CYS A 91 -6.70 14.83 1.55
C CYS A 91 -7.54 15.63 0.56
N ALA A 92 -6.93 16.61 -0.09
CA ALA A 92 -7.58 17.36 -1.16
C ALA A 92 -7.55 16.56 -2.48
N GLU A 93 -8.61 16.68 -3.27
CA GLU A 93 -8.65 16.12 -4.62
C GLU A 93 -7.47 16.65 -5.48
N GLY A 94 -6.95 15.81 -6.38
CA GLY A 94 -5.83 16.18 -7.26
C GLY A 94 -4.43 16.17 -6.61
N THR A 95 -4.30 15.90 -5.31
CA THR A 95 -3.00 15.91 -4.59
C THR A 95 -1.99 14.87 -5.11
N GLY A 96 -2.45 13.79 -5.78
CA GLY A 96 -1.63 12.69 -6.27
C GLY A 96 -1.64 12.53 -7.78
N PRO A 97 -0.87 13.34 -8.55
CA PRO A 97 -0.75 13.12 -9.99
C PRO A 97 0.01 11.81 -10.29
N PRO A 98 -0.33 11.11 -11.39
CA PRO A 98 0.33 9.87 -11.77
C PRO A 98 1.81 10.10 -12.08
N PRO A 99 2.71 9.19 -11.64
CA PRO A 99 4.12 9.28 -12.02
C PRO A 99 4.31 8.89 -13.49
N PRO A 100 5.31 9.47 -14.19
CA PRO A 100 5.73 8.93 -15.48
C PRO A 100 6.32 7.51 -15.29
N LEU A 101 5.98 6.60 -16.20
CA LEU A 101 6.50 5.24 -16.22
C LEU A 101 7.52 5.10 -17.35
N ARG A 102 8.76 4.74 -17.01
CA ARG A 102 9.82 4.52 -17.99
C ARG A 102 9.68 3.14 -18.63
N SER A 103 9.75 3.07 -19.96
CA SER A 103 9.76 1.80 -20.71
C SER A 103 10.94 0.90 -20.34
N PHE A 104 10.83 -0.40 -20.67
CA PHE A 104 11.86 -1.42 -20.45
C PHE A 104 12.30 -1.56 -18.99
N PRO A 105 11.43 -2.06 -18.10
CA PRO A 105 11.80 -2.33 -16.71
C PRO A 105 12.91 -3.37 -16.58
N ASP A 106 13.99 -3.00 -15.88
CA ASP A 106 15.20 -3.82 -15.73
C ASP A 106 14.89 -5.23 -15.22
N ILE A 107 13.92 -5.37 -14.30
CA ILE A 107 13.54 -6.66 -13.71
C ILE A 107 13.07 -7.68 -14.75
N ALA A 108 12.48 -7.23 -15.86
CA ALA A 108 11.98 -8.07 -16.94
C ALA A 108 12.94 -8.08 -18.13
N TYR A 109 13.46 -6.92 -18.54
CA TYR A 109 14.17 -6.76 -19.81
C TYR A 109 15.68 -7.02 -19.73
N LYS A 110 16.30 -6.87 -18.55
CA LYS A 110 17.77 -7.06 -18.41
C LYS A 110 18.22 -8.50 -18.72
N LYS A 111 17.32 -9.47 -18.66
CA LYS A 111 17.59 -10.88 -19.01
C LYS A 111 17.27 -11.22 -20.47
N LEU A 112 16.58 -10.33 -21.17
CA LEU A 112 16.14 -10.53 -22.56
C LEU A 112 17.11 -9.89 -23.56
N VAL A 113 18.01 -9.02 -23.09
CA VAL A 113 19.08 -8.35 -23.84
C VAL A 113 20.41 -8.87 -23.32
#